data_AF-A0A7K2X492-F1
#
_entry.id   AF-A0A7K2X492-F1
#
_cell.length_a   1.000
_cell.length_b   1.000
_cell.length_c   1.000
_cell.angle_alpha   90.00
_cell.angle_beta   90.00
_cell.angle_gamma   90.00
#
_symmetry.space_group_name_H-M   'P 1'
#
loop_
_entity.id
_entity.type
_entity.pdbx_description
1 polymer ?
#
loop_
_entity_poly.entity_id
_entity_poly.type
_entity_poly.pdbx_seq_one_letter_code
_entity_poly.pdbx_strand_id
1 'polypeptide(L)'
;PAGVLTTGELQRTVERFGGRKGRAGPGHVGPEYVGRRAVVVGGEPVARSAVRTLRAAGVEVAAVVTELPFPATGFEAVPLLTGTVVTELLGRGRLTGLAVRGRDGRASVLRCDTVVLTGDWVPDH
;
A
#
# COMPACT_ATOMS: atom_id res chain seq x y z
N PRO A 1 -7.15 -4.59 10.19
CA PRO A 1 -6.20 -5.73 10.22
C PRO A 1 -4.76 -5.22 10.32
N ALA A 2 -3.81 -5.99 10.87
CA ALA A 2 -2.40 -5.60 10.84
C ALA A 2 -1.89 -5.48 9.40
N GLY A 3 -0.98 -4.53 9.13
CA GLY A 3 -0.48 -4.21 7.78
C GLY A 3 -1.17 -3.02 7.12
N VAL A 4 -1.98 -2.25 7.84
CA VAL A 4 -2.53 -0.96 7.41
C VAL A 4 -1.69 0.15 8.02
N LEU A 5 -1.13 1.02 7.19
CA LEU A 5 -0.26 2.12 7.61
C LEU A 5 -0.68 3.42 6.95
N THR A 6 -0.51 4.54 7.64
CA THR A 6 -0.42 5.85 7.00
C THR A 6 0.98 6.05 6.40
N THR A 7 1.13 7.05 5.53
CA THR A 7 2.47 7.40 4.99
C THR A 7 3.48 7.74 6.09
N GLY A 8 3.07 8.45 7.14
CA GLY A 8 3.93 8.81 8.27
C GLY A 8 4.30 7.61 9.16
N GLU A 9 3.38 6.67 9.36
CA GLU A 9 3.70 5.41 10.06
C GLU A 9 4.69 4.57 9.26
N LEU A 10 4.47 4.42 7.95
CA LEU A 10 5.41 3.75 7.06
C LEU A 10 6.82 4.34 7.19
N GLN A 11 6.96 5.66 7.11
CA GLN A 11 8.25 6.34 7.22
C GLN A 11 8.92 6.08 8.57
N ARG A 12 8.18 6.26 9.68
CA ARG A 12 8.69 5.99 11.03
C ARG A 12 9.12 4.53 11.22
N THR A 13 8.37 3.57 10.67
CA THR A 13 8.73 2.15 10.73
C THR A 13 10.01 1.87 9.94
N VAL A 14 10.13 2.38 8.71
CA VAL A 14 11.33 2.18 7.89
C VAL A 14 12.56 2.86 8.48
N GLU A 15 12.40 4.06 9.05
CA GLU A 15 13.49 4.78 9.73
C GLU A 15 14.00 4.02 10.95
N ARG A 16 13.09 3.43 11.75
CA ARG A 16 13.46 2.72 12.98
C ARG A 16 14.03 1.32 12.74
N PHE A 17 13.44 0.58 11.81
CA PHE A 17 13.73 -0.86 11.63
C PHE A 17 14.47 -1.17 10.34
N GLY A 18 14.68 -0.17 9.48
CA GLY A 18 15.30 -0.33 8.18
C GLY A 18 14.39 -0.99 7.15
N GLY A 19 14.92 -1.12 5.93
CA GLY A 19 14.31 -1.88 4.86
C GLY A 19 14.70 -3.36 4.87
N ARG A 20 13.99 -4.17 4.09
CA ARG A 20 14.34 -5.57 3.79
C ARG A 20 15.74 -5.74 3.17
N LYS A 21 16.31 -4.64 2.63
CA LYS A 21 17.67 -4.59 2.09
C LYS A 21 18.77 -4.47 3.16
N GLY A 22 18.43 -4.16 4.42
CA GLY A 22 19.35 -4.26 5.54
C GLY A 22 19.30 -5.68 6.11
N ARG A 23 20.41 -6.43 6.04
CA ARG A 23 20.64 -7.80 6.54
C ARG A 23 19.56 -8.33 7.52
N ALA A 24 18.46 -8.88 6.98
CA ALA A 24 17.61 -9.78 7.74
C ALA A 24 18.20 -11.19 7.59
N GLY A 25 19.01 -11.60 8.57
CA GLY A 25 19.41 -12.99 8.70
C GLY A 25 18.18 -13.90 8.87
N PRO A 26 18.27 -15.19 8.50
CA PRO A 26 17.17 -16.13 8.66
C PRO A 26 16.79 -16.22 10.15
N GLY A 27 15.56 -15.84 10.50
CA GLY A 27 15.05 -15.96 11.88
C GLY A 27 14.41 -14.70 12.49
N HIS A 28 14.38 -13.55 11.81
CA HIS A 28 13.66 -12.37 12.34
C HIS A 28 12.15 -12.50 12.19
N VAL A 29 11.51 -13.04 13.24
CA VAL A 29 10.07 -12.91 13.53
C VAL A 29 9.93 -11.87 14.63
N GLY A 30 10.22 -10.62 14.30
CA GLY A 30 9.96 -9.47 15.16
C GLY A 30 8.68 -8.75 14.74
N PRO A 31 8.00 -8.02 15.65
CA PRO A 31 6.88 -7.18 15.28
C PRO A 31 7.38 -6.04 14.36
N GLU A 32 6.60 -5.74 13.32
CA GLU A 32 6.71 -4.55 12.47
C GLU A 32 7.72 -4.54 11.31
N TYR A 33 7.72 -5.60 10.48
CA TYR A 33 8.08 -5.41 9.07
C TYR A 33 6.89 -4.83 8.30
N VAL A 34 7.14 -3.76 7.54
CA VAL A 34 6.17 -3.09 6.65
C VAL A 34 5.38 -4.11 5.82
N GLY A 35 6.05 -5.17 5.33
CA GLY A 35 5.45 -6.31 4.61
C GLY A 35 6.34 -6.74 3.45
N ARG A 36 5.79 -7.51 2.51
CA ARG A 36 6.48 -7.92 1.27
C ARG A 36 5.87 -7.27 0.03
N ARG A 37 4.55 -7.06 0.04
CA ARG A 37 3.79 -6.58 -1.10
C ARG A 37 2.74 -5.59 -0.62
N ALA A 38 2.84 -4.36 -1.10
CA ALA A 38 2.04 -3.24 -0.68
C ALA A 38 1.14 -2.71 -1.81
N VAL A 39 -0.03 -2.22 -1.42
CA VAL A 39 -0.84 -1.32 -2.25
C VAL A 39 -0.86 0.06 -1.59
N VAL A 40 -0.76 1.12 -2.38
CA VAL A 40 -0.92 2.50 -1.90
C VAL A 40 -2.30 2.99 -2.32
N VAL A 41 -3.04 3.61 -1.40
CA VAL A 41 -4.37 4.18 -1.65
C VAL A 41 -4.30 5.69 -1.55
N GLY A 42 -4.65 6.37 -2.63
CA GLY A 42 -4.56 7.81 -2.83
C GLY A 42 -3.76 8.17 -4.09
N GLY A 43 -4.12 9.27 -4.73
CA GLY A 43 -3.58 9.69 -6.04
C GLY A 43 -2.74 10.98 -5.98
N GLU A 44 -2.67 11.61 -4.82
CA GLU A 44 -2.04 12.88 -4.55
C GLU A 44 -0.50 12.77 -4.54
N PRO A 45 0.24 13.89 -4.63
CA PRO A 45 1.71 13.86 -4.60
C PRO A 45 2.32 13.13 -3.39
N VAL A 46 1.60 13.07 -2.25
CA VAL A 46 2.03 12.33 -1.05
C VAL A 46 2.15 10.82 -1.29
N ALA A 47 1.32 10.24 -2.17
CA ALA A 47 1.42 8.83 -2.55
C ALA A 47 2.80 8.49 -3.15
N ARG A 48 3.44 9.45 -3.84
CA ARG A 48 4.78 9.26 -4.39
C ARG A 48 5.82 9.06 -3.30
N SER A 49 5.68 9.75 -2.17
CA SER A 49 6.56 9.56 -1.00
C SER A 49 6.39 8.16 -0.41
N ALA A 50 5.15 7.67 -0.26
CA ALA A 50 4.90 6.30 0.20
C ALA A 50 5.53 5.25 -0.74
N VAL A 51 5.34 5.39 -2.05
CA VAL A 51 5.93 4.48 -3.06
C VAL A 51 7.45 4.46 -2.96
N ARG A 52 8.11 5.63 -2.86
CA ARG A 52 9.58 5.69 -2.71
C ARG A 52 10.04 5.02 -1.43
N THR A 53 9.38 5.26 -0.31
CA THR A 53 9.71 4.66 0.99
C THR A 53 9.57 3.13 0.95
N LEU A 54 8.49 2.61 0.36
CA LEU A 54 8.28 1.16 0.16
C LEU A 54 9.39 0.53 -0.70
N ARG A 55 9.73 1.16 -1.83
CA ARG A 55 10.80 0.68 -2.73
C ARG A 55 12.17 0.71 -2.07
N ALA A 56 12.49 1.77 -1.33
CA ALA A 56 13.71 1.87 -0.53
C ALA A 56 13.76 0.75 0.53
N ALA A 57 12.60 0.43 1.12
CA ALA A 57 12.44 -0.67 2.06
C ALA A 57 12.45 -2.08 1.40
N GLY A 58 12.56 -2.18 0.07
CA GLY A 58 12.56 -3.46 -0.64
C GLY A 58 11.20 -4.16 -0.68
N VAL A 59 10.12 -3.39 -0.52
CA VAL A 59 8.73 -3.87 -0.63
C VAL A 59 8.27 -3.76 -2.08
N GLU A 60 7.62 -4.81 -2.58
CA GLU A 60 6.94 -4.77 -3.89
C GLU A 60 5.73 -3.85 -3.80
N VAL A 61 5.64 -2.84 -4.67
CA VAL A 61 4.42 -2.04 -4.79
C VAL A 61 3.58 -2.63 -5.91
N ALA A 62 2.50 -3.31 -5.53
CA ALA A 62 1.61 -4.03 -6.45
C ALA A 62 0.78 -3.08 -7.31
N ALA A 63 0.29 -1.99 -6.71
CA ALA A 63 -0.44 -0.93 -7.39
C ALA A 63 -0.51 0.33 -6.51
N VAL A 64 -0.77 1.46 -7.16
CA VAL A 64 -1.42 2.63 -6.55
C VAL A 64 -2.88 2.65 -6.98
N VAL A 65 -3.79 2.86 -6.04
CA VAL A 65 -5.24 2.91 -6.27
C VAL A 65 -5.74 4.30 -5.92
N THR A 66 -6.53 4.90 -6.80
CA THR A 66 -7.12 6.21 -6.55
C THR A 66 -8.51 6.30 -7.18
N GLU A 67 -9.40 7.02 -6.48
CA GLU A 67 -10.72 7.35 -6.98
C GLU A 67 -10.68 8.48 -8.02
N LEU A 68 -9.56 9.20 -8.10
CA LEU A 68 -9.37 10.25 -9.10
C LEU A 68 -9.54 9.66 -10.50
N PRO A 69 -10.29 10.34 -11.39
CA PRO A 69 -10.59 9.82 -12.72
C PRO A 69 -9.37 9.78 -13.65
N PHE A 70 -8.31 10.53 -13.32
CA PHE A 70 -7.05 10.64 -14.05
C PHE A 70 -5.86 10.71 -13.08
N PRO A 71 -4.64 10.33 -13.51
CA PRO A 71 -3.44 10.47 -12.69
C PRO A 71 -3.18 11.95 -12.35
N ALA A 72 -3.20 12.30 -11.06
CA ALA A 72 -2.62 13.58 -10.63
C ALA A 72 -1.08 13.55 -10.64
N THR A 73 -0.50 12.34 -10.62
CA THR A 73 0.95 12.12 -10.67
C THR A 73 1.27 10.74 -11.23
N GLY A 74 2.47 10.57 -11.81
CA GLY A 74 2.99 9.28 -12.27
C GLY A 74 3.78 8.53 -11.19
N PHE A 75 3.81 7.20 -11.29
CA PHE A 75 4.47 6.28 -10.36
C PHE A 75 5.48 5.33 -11.04
N GLU A 76 6.18 5.82 -12.07
CA GLU A 76 7.15 5.05 -12.87
C GLU A 76 6.54 3.71 -13.36
N ALA A 77 7.14 2.58 -12.99
CA ALA A 77 6.70 1.23 -13.37
C ALA A 77 5.63 0.62 -12.43
N VAL A 78 5.08 1.39 -11.49
CA VAL A 78 4.00 0.91 -10.61
C VAL A 78 2.65 1.08 -11.31
N PRO A 79 1.83 0.02 -11.40
CA PRO A 79 0.47 0.13 -11.93
C PRO A 79 -0.35 1.16 -11.15
N LEU A 80 -1.05 2.05 -11.87
CA LEU A 80 -1.97 3.02 -11.29
C LEU A 80 -3.40 2.68 -11.73
N LEU A 81 -4.27 2.40 -10.76
CA LEU A 81 -5.69 2.13 -10.97
C LEU A 81 -6.48 3.40 -10.64
N THR A 82 -6.90 4.13 -11.66
CA THR A 82 -7.70 5.37 -11.52
C THR A 82 -9.19 5.05 -11.51
N GLY A 83 -9.99 5.95 -10.92
CA GLY A 83 -11.43 5.74 -10.74
C GLY A 83 -11.76 4.38 -10.13
N THR A 84 -10.96 3.97 -9.14
CA THR A 84 -11.06 2.67 -8.49
C THR A 84 -11.17 2.91 -7.00
N VAL A 85 -12.26 2.43 -6.40
CA VAL A 85 -12.51 2.51 -4.96
C VAL A 85 -12.02 1.23 -4.28
N VAL A 86 -11.53 1.34 -3.05
CA VAL A 86 -11.30 0.18 -2.17
C VAL A 86 -12.57 -0.05 -1.39
N THR A 87 -13.16 -1.24 -1.51
CA THR A 87 -14.44 -1.59 -0.87
C THR A 87 -14.25 -2.42 0.39
N GLU A 88 -13.15 -3.16 0.51
CA GLU A 88 -12.92 -4.01 1.68
C GLU A 88 -11.41 -4.26 1.91
N LEU A 89 -11.01 -4.29 3.19
CA LEU A 89 -9.72 -4.82 3.61
C LEU A 89 -9.86 -6.30 3.97
N LEU A 90 -9.16 -7.17 3.24
CA LEU A 90 -9.28 -8.61 3.40
C LEU A 90 -8.25 -9.14 4.41
N GLY A 91 -8.68 -10.09 5.25
CA GLY A 91 -7.81 -10.88 6.12
C GLY A 91 -8.32 -11.00 7.56
N ARG A 92 -7.85 -12.03 8.29
CA ARG A 92 -8.16 -12.25 9.70
C ARG A 92 -6.91 -12.01 10.53
N GLY A 93 -6.88 -10.93 11.31
CA GLY A 93 -5.72 -10.51 12.09
C GLY A 93 -4.62 -9.80 11.27
N ARG A 94 -4.28 -10.30 10.08
CA ARG A 94 -3.31 -9.68 9.15
C ARG A 94 -3.92 -9.49 7.76
N LEU A 95 -3.53 -8.39 7.10
CA LEU A 95 -3.96 -8.08 5.74
C LEU A 95 -3.48 -9.15 4.75
N THR A 96 -4.38 -9.57 3.88
CA THR A 96 -4.10 -10.51 2.78
C THR A 96 -4.46 -9.94 1.40
N GLY A 97 -5.17 -8.82 1.37
CA GLY A 97 -5.48 -8.09 0.15
C GLY A 97 -6.52 -7.00 0.35
N LEU A 98 -6.91 -6.40 -0.76
CA LEU A 98 -7.93 -5.37 -0.88
C LEU A 98 -8.94 -5.81 -1.92
N ALA A 99 -10.22 -5.70 -1.61
CA ALA A 99 -11.25 -5.71 -2.64
C ALA A 99 -11.35 -4.29 -3.23
N VAL A 100 -11.38 -4.21 -4.56
CA VAL A 100 -11.48 -2.94 -5.28
C VAL A 100 -12.56 -3.02 -6.34
N ARG A 101 -13.18 -1.88 -6.64
CA ARG A 101 -14.22 -1.74 -7.66
C ARG A 101 -13.89 -0.57 -8.59
N GLY A 102 -13.82 -0.85 -9.88
CA GLY A 102 -13.63 0.17 -10.90
C GLY A 102 -14.91 0.95 -11.19
N ARG A 103 -14.78 2.11 -11.85
CA ARG A 103 -15.91 2.92 -12.38
C ARG A 103 -16.84 2.14 -13.32
N ASP A 104 -16.34 1.10 -13.97
CA ASP A 104 -17.12 0.20 -14.82
C ASP A 104 -17.94 -0.84 -14.03
N GLY A 105 -17.89 -0.78 -12.70
CA GLY A 105 -18.56 -1.71 -11.79
C GLY A 105 -17.82 -3.04 -11.59
N ARG A 106 -16.70 -3.29 -12.29
CA ARG A 106 -15.96 -4.54 -12.13
C ARG A 106 -15.24 -4.57 -10.79
N ALA A 107 -15.46 -5.65 -10.04
CA ALA A 107 -14.79 -5.93 -8.79
C ALA A 107 -13.57 -6.83 -9.03
N SER A 108 -12.49 -6.58 -8.28
CA SER A 108 -11.31 -7.43 -8.29
C SER A 108 -10.61 -7.41 -6.93
N VAL A 109 -9.67 -8.34 -6.71
CA VAL A 109 -8.89 -8.42 -5.48
C VAL A 109 -7.41 -8.16 -5.78
N LEU A 110 -6.84 -7.19 -5.08
CA LEU A 110 -5.40 -6.94 -5.07
C LEU A 110 -4.79 -7.66 -3.87
N ARG A 111 -4.01 -8.71 -4.10
CA ARG A 111 -3.29 -9.40 -3.01
C ARG A 111 -2.16 -8.53 -2.47
N CYS A 112 -2.14 -8.27 -1.18
CA CYS A 112 -1.08 -7.54 -0.52
C CYS A 112 -1.08 -7.89 0.96
N ASP A 113 0.06 -7.73 1.61
CA ASP A 113 0.17 -7.86 3.05
C ASP A 113 0.42 -6.52 3.75
N THR A 114 0.46 -5.45 2.96
CA THR A 114 0.50 -4.05 3.39
C THR A 114 -0.46 -3.20 2.56
N VAL A 115 -1.13 -2.25 3.20
CA VAL A 115 -1.77 -1.12 2.53
C VAL A 115 -1.27 0.18 3.16
N VAL A 116 -0.94 1.15 2.32
CA VAL A 116 -0.54 2.48 2.76
C VAL A 116 -1.60 3.48 2.33
N LEU A 117 -2.28 4.07 3.30
CA LEU A 117 -3.28 5.10 3.09
C LEU A 117 -2.58 6.47 3.00
N THR A 118 -2.88 7.21 1.95
CA THR A 118 -2.36 8.56 1.75
C THR A 118 -3.54 9.52 1.67
N GLY A 119 -3.59 10.51 2.56
CA GLY A 119 -4.73 11.41 2.68
C GLY A 119 -5.88 10.83 3.51
N ASP A 120 -7.08 11.37 3.31
CA ASP A 120 -8.26 11.13 4.15
C ASP A 120 -9.14 9.97 3.63
N TRP A 121 -8.52 8.91 3.12
CA TRP A 121 -9.28 7.78 2.57
C TRP A 121 -10.19 7.14 3.63
N VAL A 122 -11.47 6.99 3.30
CA VAL A 122 -12.49 6.28 4.09
C VAL A 122 -13.02 5.13 3.23
N PRO A 123 -13.15 3.89 3.75
CA PRO A 123 -13.75 2.80 3.00
C PRO A 123 -15.19 3.11 2.61
N ASP A 124 -15.53 2.84 1.36
CA ASP A 124 -16.92 2.88 0.90
C ASP A 124 -17.65 1.69 1.56
N HIS A 125 -18.78 1.97 2.22
CA HIS A 125 -19.50 1.07 3.13
C HIS A 125 -20.08 -0.19 2.48
#